data_AF-A0A7K9CI46-F1
#
_entry.id   AF-A0A7K9CI46-F1
#
_cell.length_a   1.000
_cell.length_b   1.000
_cell.length_c   1.000
_cell.angle_alpha   90.00
_cell.angle_beta   90.00
_cell.angle_gamma   90.00
#
_symmetry.space_group_name_H-M   'P 1'
#
loop_
_entity.id
_entity.type
_entity.pdbx_description
1 polymer ?
#
loop_
_entity_poly.entity_id
_entity_poly.type
_entity_poly.pdbx_seq_one_letter_code
_entity_poly.pdbx_strand_id
1 'polypeptide(L)'
;KEILEKYHSLFPLQWEGFTGTACVPSQAQWEQLLTNCSAFLFYGMETFPSHVLLHRLVAMNIPKCRLMILLDLVRSKKSYQRIVNSRIHRSCLHAAVEGPTETAMLLSLAGVGSVIANQWFTTLQENAERLDILSESLLSMGRTTGQTVRCLQE
;
A
#
# COMPACT_ATOMS: atom_id res chain seq x y z
N LYS A 1 0.49 7.36 -13.56
CA LYS A 1 1.42 8.39 -14.08
C LYS A 1 0.81 9.77 -13.92
N GLU A 2 -0.45 9.93 -14.31
CA GLU A 2 -1.22 11.19 -14.18
C GLU A 2 -1.15 11.84 -12.78
N ILE A 3 -1.28 11.09 -11.69
CA ILE A 3 -1.19 11.66 -10.33
C ILE A 3 0.23 12.18 -10.01
N LEU A 4 1.27 11.43 -10.39
CA LEU A 4 2.66 11.87 -10.16
C LEU A 4 2.93 13.17 -10.93
N GLU A 5 2.47 13.25 -12.18
CA GLU A 5 2.61 14.43 -13.03
C GLU A 5 1.78 15.62 -12.49
N LYS A 6 0.56 15.38 -12.02
CA LYS A 6 -0.36 16.38 -11.46
C LYS A 6 0.21 17.09 -10.23
N TYR A 7 0.92 16.36 -9.36
CA TYR A 7 1.44 16.89 -8.10
C TYR A 7 2.94 17.23 -8.11
N HIS A 8 3.64 16.94 -9.21
CA HIS A 8 5.08 17.23 -9.35
C HIS A 8 5.42 18.72 -9.22
N SER A 9 4.51 19.61 -9.63
CA SER A 9 4.73 21.07 -9.56
C SER A 9 4.39 21.68 -8.20
N LEU A 10 3.46 21.07 -7.45
CA LEU A 10 2.97 21.58 -6.16
C LEU A 10 3.88 21.19 -5.00
N PHE A 11 4.64 20.10 -5.15
CA PHE A 11 5.57 19.65 -4.14
C PHE A 11 6.87 19.17 -4.80
N PRO A 12 8.04 19.70 -4.41
CA PRO A 12 9.34 19.11 -4.75
C PRO A 12 9.59 17.81 -3.96
N LEU A 13 8.55 16.99 -3.78
CA LEU A 13 8.63 15.68 -3.16
C LEU A 13 9.36 14.74 -4.12
N GLN A 14 10.44 14.13 -3.63
CA GLN A 14 11.14 13.08 -4.36
C GLN A 14 10.29 11.81 -4.31
N TRP A 15 9.40 11.64 -5.28
CA TRP A 15 8.71 10.38 -5.49
C TRP A 15 9.70 9.37 -6.04
N GLU A 16 10.07 8.38 -5.22
CA GLU A 16 10.86 7.23 -5.63
C GLU A 16 9.96 5.99 -5.63
N GLY A 17 10.00 5.19 -6.69
CA GLY A 17 9.21 3.98 -6.73
C GLY A 17 9.14 3.31 -8.09
N PHE A 18 8.34 2.25 -8.13
CA PHE A 18 8.15 1.42 -9.31
C PHE A 18 6.72 1.58 -9.84
N THR A 19 6.59 1.59 -11.17
CA THR A 19 5.29 1.53 -11.84
C THR A 19 5.21 0.25 -12.66
N GLY A 20 4.00 -0.31 -12.82
CA GLY A 20 3.78 -1.64 -13.39
C GLY A 20 4.28 -1.87 -14.83
N THR A 21 4.75 -0.82 -15.53
CA THR A 21 5.36 -0.92 -16.86
C THR A 21 6.88 -1.04 -16.83
N ALA A 22 7.54 -0.85 -15.69
CA ALA A 22 9.00 -0.75 -15.59
C ALA A 22 9.66 -2.07 -15.16
N CYS A 23 9.29 -2.62 -13.99
CA CYS A 23 9.85 -3.86 -13.44
C CYS A 23 9.05 -4.31 -12.19
N VAL A 24 9.07 -5.61 -11.87
CA VAL A 24 8.66 -6.11 -10.55
C VAL A 24 9.81 -5.85 -9.57
N PRO A 25 9.62 -5.14 -8.45
CA PRO A 25 10.71 -4.83 -7.54
C PRO A 25 11.25 -6.10 -6.87
N SER A 26 12.56 -6.17 -6.71
CA SER A 26 13.21 -7.20 -5.87
C SER A 26 12.93 -6.95 -4.38
N GLN A 27 13.16 -7.96 -3.54
CA GLN A 27 12.97 -7.80 -2.08
C GLN A 27 13.83 -6.67 -1.49
N ALA A 28 15.10 -6.56 -1.91
CA ALA A 28 15.98 -5.48 -1.45
C ALA A 28 15.46 -4.09 -1.83
N GLN A 29 14.83 -3.96 -3.01
CA GLN A 29 14.22 -2.70 -3.44
C GLN A 29 13.00 -2.33 -2.61
N TRP A 30 12.15 -3.31 -2.26
CA TRP A 30 11.06 -3.09 -1.30
C TRP A 30 11.58 -2.62 0.06
N GLU A 31 12.60 -3.31 0.58
CA GLU A 31 13.20 -2.98 1.88
C GLU A 31 13.80 -1.55 1.88
N GLN A 32 14.51 -1.17 0.82
CA GLN A 32 15.09 0.16 0.67
C GLN A 32 14.03 1.26 0.59
N LEU A 33 12.97 1.07 -0.21
CA LEU A 33 11.90 2.06 -0.33
C LEU A 33 11.15 2.25 0.98
N LEU A 34 10.86 1.16 1.70
CA LEU A 34 10.13 1.22 2.96
C LEU A 34 10.95 1.96 4.04
N THR A 35 12.23 1.62 4.20
CA THR A 35 13.09 2.19 5.26
C THR A 35 13.43 3.68 5.07
N ASN A 36 13.36 4.20 3.84
CA ASN A 36 13.76 5.58 3.53
C ASN A 36 12.60 6.51 3.13
N CYS A 37 11.34 6.09 3.30
CA CYS A 37 10.19 6.92 2.99
C CYS A 37 9.61 7.64 4.22
N SER A 38 9.06 8.84 4.02
CA SER A 38 8.22 9.53 5.01
C SER A 38 6.75 9.17 4.86
N ALA A 39 6.32 8.82 3.64
CA ALA A 39 5.03 8.26 3.32
C ALA A 39 5.20 7.21 2.21
N PHE A 40 4.40 6.15 2.26
CA PHE A 40 4.43 5.05 1.31
C PHE A 40 3.06 4.83 0.68
N LEU A 41 3.02 4.70 -0.65
CA LEU A 41 1.81 4.37 -1.39
C LEU A 41 1.99 3.02 -2.10
N PHE A 42 1.14 2.06 -1.75
CA PHE A 42 0.97 0.83 -2.51
C PHE A 42 -0.34 0.87 -3.28
N TYR A 43 -0.28 0.67 -4.59
CA TYR A 43 -1.45 0.57 -5.46
C TYR A 43 -1.27 -0.66 -6.35
N GLY A 44 -2.00 -1.74 -6.06
CA GLY A 44 -1.71 -3.04 -6.65
C GLY A 44 -2.91 -3.99 -6.66
N MET A 45 -2.79 -5.05 -7.48
CA MET A 45 -3.85 -6.05 -7.59
C MET A 45 -3.87 -7.06 -6.44
N GLU A 46 -2.70 -7.42 -5.92
CA GLU A 46 -2.55 -8.42 -4.86
C GLU A 46 -2.42 -7.73 -3.50
N THR A 47 -2.58 -8.48 -2.42
CA THR A 47 -2.37 -8.02 -1.04
C THR A 47 -0.93 -7.55 -0.84
N PHE A 48 -0.70 -6.45 -0.12
CA PHE A 48 0.67 -5.97 0.14
C PHE A 48 1.63 -7.06 0.69
N PRO A 49 1.23 -7.94 1.63
CA PRO A 49 2.04 -9.09 2.08
C PRO A 49 2.49 -10.08 0.99
N SER A 50 1.87 -10.12 -0.18
CA SER A 50 2.33 -11.02 -1.27
C SER A 50 3.63 -10.54 -1.91
N HIS A 51 3.96 -9.25 -1.75
CA HIS A 51 5.13 -8.62 -2.36
C HIS A 51 6.34 -8.53 -1.42
N VAL A 52 6.14 -8.67 -0.12
CA VAL A 52 7.19 -8.54 0.90
C VAL A 52 7.30 -9.78 1.78
N LEU A 53 8.51 -10.10 2.21
CA LEU A 53 8.71 -11.16 3.19
C LEU A 53 8.30 -10.68 4.59
N LEU A 54 7.20 -11.20 5.14
CA LEU A 54 6.64 -10.78 6.43
C LEU A 54 7.66 -10.80 7.58
N HIS A 55 8.49 -11.85 7.67
CA HIS A 55 9.51 -11.95 8.72
C HIS A 55 10.57 -10.85 8.61
N ARG A 56 10.85 -10.34 7.41
CA ARG A 56 11.74 -9.21 7.19
C ARG A 56 11.05 -7.89 7.47
N LEU A 57 9.78 -7.76 7.05
CA LEU A 57 8.96 -6.56 7.29
C LEU A 57 8.96 -6.16 8.76
N VAL A 58 8.70 -7.12 9.66
CA VAL A 58 8.68 -6.87 11.11
C VAL A 58 10.07 -6.50 11.65
N ALA A 59 11.14 -7.07 11.08
CA ALA A 59 12.50 -6.82 11.51
C ALA A 59 13.11 -5.51 10.99
N MET A 60 12.53 -4.91 9.95
CA MET A 60 13.12 -3.74 9.26
C MET A 60 13.15 -2.46 10.10
N ASN A 61 12.22 -2.31 11.07
CA ASN A 61 12.03 -1.09 11.87
C ASN A 61 11.94 0.18 10.98
N ILE A 62 10.71 0.61 10.66
CA ILE A 62 10.37 1.62 9.67
C ILE A 62 9.80 2.90 10.34
N PRO A 63 10.50 3.53 11.31
CA PRO A 63 9.94 4.64 12.10
C PRO A 63 9.82 5.95 11.31
N LYS A 64 10.48 6.05 10.15
CA LYS A 64 10.43 7.24 9.29
C LYS A 64 9.10 7.32 8.53
N CYS A 65 8.45 6.17 8.26
CA CYS A 65 7.20 6.12 7.52
C CYS A 65 6.05 6.54 8.42
N ARG A 66 5.59 7.78 8.26
CA ARG A 66 4.50 8.37 9.05
C ARG A 66 3.12 7.98 8.53
N LEU A 67 3.03 7.68 7.23
CA LEU A 67 1.78 7.34 6.56
C LEU A 67 2.03 6.25 5.52
N MET A 68 1.32 5.14 5.64
CA MET A 68 1.28 4.11 4.61
C MET A 68 -0.14 3.99 4.08
N ILE A 69 -0.29 4.03 2.76
CA ILE A 69 -1.56 3.92 2.06
C ILE A 69 -1.52 2.62 1.25
N LEU A 70 -2.41 1.68 1.59
CA LEU A 70 -2.56 0.39 0.92
C LEU A 70 -3.87 0.36 0.14
N LEU A 71 -3.75 0.56 -1.17
CA LEU A 71 -4.81 0.38 -2.14
C LEU A 71 -4.62 -0.95 -2.88
N ASP A 72 -4.70 -2.03 -2.09
CA ASP A 72 -4.61 -3.41 -2.52
C ASP A 72 -5.99 -4.09 -2.56
N LEU A 73 -6.05 -5.42 -2.46
CA LEU A 73 -7.28 -6.23 -2.42
C LEU A 73 -8.17 -6.16 -3.67
N VAL A 74 -7.60 -5.81 -4.82
CA VAL A 74 -8.36 -5.76 -6.06
C VAL A 74 -8.68 -7.15 -6.58
N ARG A 75 -9.96 -7.50 -6.69
CA ARG A 75 -10.39 -8.80 -7.24
C ARG A 75 -10.81 -8.72 -8.70
N SER A 76 -9.95 -9.24 -9.56
CA SER A 76 -10.31 -9.74 -10.89
C SER A 76 -10.31 -11.28 -10.93
N LYS A 77 -11.00 -11.88 -11.91
CA LYS A 77 -10.96 -13.35 -12.15
C LYS A 77 -9.52 -13.89 -12.24
N LYS A 78 -8.62 -13.14 -12.89
CA LYS A 78 -7.19 -13.47 -13.01
C LYS A 78 -6.46 -13.35 -11.67
N SER A 79 -6.67 -12.28 -10.92
CA SER A 79 -6.04 -12.11 -9.59
C SER A 79 -6.49 -13.19 -8.60
N TYR A 80 -7.77 -13.59 -8.64
CA TYR A 80 -8.28 -14.65 -7.78
C TYR A 80 -7.57 -15.97 -8.06
N GLN A 81 -7.37 -16.32 -9.35
CA GLN A 81 -6.60 -17.51 -9.72
C GLN A 81 -5.15 -17.45 -9.23
N ARG A 82 -4.48 -16.28 -9.33
CA ARG A 82 -3.11 -16.11 -8.81
C ARG A 82 -3.05 -16.27 -7.29
N ILE A 83 -3.99 -15.67 -6.56
CA ILE A 83 -4.08 -15.76 -5.09
C ILE A 83 -4.34 -17.20 -4.65
N VAL A 84 -5.26 -17.90 -5.33
CA VAL A 84 -5.52 -19.31 -5.04
C VAL A 84 -4.26 -20.13 -5.30
N ASN A 85 -3.61 -19.96 -6.45
CA ASN A 85 -2.41 -20.71 -6.81
C ASN A 85 -1.22 -20.42 -5.88
N SER A 86 -1.01 -19.16 -5.46
CA SER A 86 0.09 -18.78 -4.57
C SER A 86 -0.12 -19.30 -3.14
N ARG A 87 -1.37 -19.59 -2.76
CA ARG A 87 -1.72 -20.16 -1.45
C ARG A 87 -1.61 -21.68 -1.38
N ILE A 88 -1.56 -22.40 -2.51
CA ILE A 88 -1.50 -23.89 -2.54
C ILE A 88 -0.33 -24.44 -1.73
N HIS A 89 0.79 -23.71 -1.69
CA HIS A 89 2.00 -24.13 -0.98
C HIS A 89 2.26 -23.37 0.33
N ARG A 90 1.35 -22.48 0.76
CA ARG A 90 1.50 -21.72 2.01
C ARG A 90 0.81 -22.42 3.17
N SER A 91 1.45 -22.41 4.35
CA SER A 91 0.83 -22.95 5.56
C SER A 91 -0.38 -22.13 5.97
N CYS A 92 -1.36 -22.76 6.63
CA CYS A 92 -2.55 -22.10 7.15
C CYS A 92 -2.21 -20.91 8.07
N LEU A 93 -1.12 -21.02 8.83
CA LEU A 93 -0.60 -19.96 9.68
C LEU A 93 -0.15 -18.73 8.87
N HIS A 94 0.52 -18.95 7.73
CA HIS A 94 0.92 -17.86 6.85
C HIS A 94 -0.28 -17.14 6.25
N ALA A 95 -1.30 -17.89 5.82
CA ALA A 95 -2.53 -17.32 5.27
C ALA A 95 -3.34 -16.52 6.30
N ALA A 96 -3.29 -16.92 7.58
CA ALA A 96 -3.99 -16.21 8.66
C ALA A 96 -3.40 -14.83 8.97
N VAL A 97 -2.11 -14.62 8.68
CA VAL A 97 -1.38 -13.38 9.00
C VAL A 97 -1.37 -12.39 7.81
N GLU A 98 -1.88 -12.80 6.65
CA GLU A 98 -1.94 -11.99 5.42
C GLU A 98 -3.27 -11.22 5.27
N GLY A 99 -4.12 -11.22 6.30
CA GLY A 99 -5.36 -10.45 6.29
C GLY A 99 -5.12 -8.94 6.41
N PRO A 100 -6.11 -8.10 6.04
CA PRO A 100 -5.94 -6.64 6.04
C PRO A 100 -5.66 -6.09 7.44
N THR A 101 -6.33 -6.63 8.46
CA THR A 101 -6.17 -6.23 9.85
C THR A 101 -4.81 -6.64 10.40
N GLU A 102 -4.39 -7.88 10.14
CA GLU A 102 -3.09 -8.41 10.54
C GLU A 102 -1.96 -7.65 9.86
N THR A 103 -2.12 -7.30 8.59
CA THR A 103 -1.17 -6.45 7.85
C THR A 103 -1.02 -5.09 8.53
N ALA A 104 -2.12 -4.44 8.91
CA ALA A 104 -2.07 -3.17 9.63
C ALA A 104 -1.35 -3.31 10.97
N MET A 105 -1.64 -4.37 11.74
CA MET A 105 -0.96 -4.65 13.00
C MET A 105 0.55 -4.83 12.81
N LEU A 106 0.98 -5.60 11.80
CA LEU A 106 2.39 -5.82 11.51
C LEU A 106 3.11 -4.54 11.09
N LEU A 107 2.48 -3.69 10.31
CA LEU A 107 3.03 -2.39 9.92
C LEU A 107 3.16 -1.45 11.11
N SER A 108 2.16 -1.44 12.00
CA SER A 108 2.26 -0.69 13.27
C SER A 108 3.38 -1.21 14.16
N LEU A 109 3.53 -2.54 14.28
CA LEU A 109 4.64 -3.16 15.02
C LEU A 109 6.00 -2.86 14.39
N ALA A 110 6.06 -2.77 13.06
CA ALA A 110 7.27 -2.37 12.33
C ALA A 110 7.60 -0.88 12.51
N GLY A 111 6.73 -0.07 13.14
CA GLY A 111 6.99 1.34 13.46
C GLY A 111 6.35 2.35 12.51
N VAL A 112 5.44 1.93 11.63
CA VAL A 112 4.69 2.85 10.75
C VAL A 112 3.71 3.69 11.60
N GLY A 113 3.74 5.01 11.41
CA GLY A 113 2.96 5.94 12.23
C GLY A 113 1.45 5.91 12.00
N SER A 114 1.00 5.66 10.77
CA SER A 114 -0.41 5.57 10.40
C SER A 114 -0.59 4.73 9.15
N VAL A 115 -1.67 3.94 9.09
CA VAL A 115 -1.99 3.05 7.98
C VAL A 115 -3.41 3.32 7.50
N ILE A 116 -3.55 3.68 6.22
CA ILE A 116 -4.83 3.67 5.49
C ILE A 116 -4.84 2.39 4.65
N ALA A 117 -5.82 1.52 4.83
CA ALA A 117 -5.90 0.26 4.10
C ALA A 117 -7.36 -0.11 3.78
N ASN A 118 -7.53 -0.87 2.71
CA ASN A 118 -8.80 -1.49 2.38
C ASN A 118 -9.15 -2.61 3.38
N GLN A 119 -10.38 -2.62 3.92
CA GLN A 119 -10.85 -3.73 4.78
C GLN A 119 -11.44 -4.90 3.97
N TRP A 120 -11.95 -4.60 2.76
CA TRP A 120 -12.65 -5.56 1.92
C TRP A 120 -12.06 -5.55 0.52
N PHE A 121 -12.42 -6.55 -0.28
CA PHE A 121 -12.04 -6.61 -1.68
C PHE A 121 -12.63 -5.45 -2.47
N THR A 122 -11.84 -4.94 -3.41
CA THR A 122 -12.18 -3.76 -4.22
C THR A 122 -12.00 -4.03 -5.71
N THR A 123 -12.31 -3.04 -6.53
CA THR A 123 -11.97 -3.02 -7.97
C THR A 123 -10.84 -2.03 -8.24
N LEU A 124 -10.20 -2.14 -9.42
CA LEU A 124 -9.20 -1.14 -9.85
C LEU A 124 -9.80 0.26 -9.92
N GLN A 125 -11.04 0.36 -10.42
CA GLN A 125 -11.73 1.64 -10.55
C GLN A 125 -11.96 2.28 -9.18
N GLU A 126 -12.50 1.53 -8.22
CA GLU A 126 -12.73 2.06 -6.87
C GLU A 126 -11.42 2.51 -6.21
N ASN A 127 -10.34 1.73 -6.33
CA ASN A 127 -9.06 2.15 -5.75
C ASN A 127 -8.47 3.36 -6.48
N ALA A 128 -8.73 3.55 -7.78
CA ALA A 128 -8.31 4.73 -8.52
C ALA A 128 -9.08 5.97 -8.03
N GLU A 129 -10.40 5.88 -7.88
CA GLU A 129 -11.25 6.96 -7.34
C GLU A 129 -10.84 7.33 -5.91
N ARG A 130 -10.59 6.32 -5.05
CA ARG A 130 -10.04 6.54 -3.70
C ARG A 130 -8.69 7.24 -3.74
N LEU A 131 -7.80 6.84 -4.65
CA LEU A 131 -6.48 7.44 -4.79
C LEU A 131 -6.57 8.92 -5.17
N ASP A 132 -7.51 9.29 -6.04
CA ASP A 132 -7.75 10.69 -6.43
C ASP A 132 -8.22 11.52 -5.22
N ILE A 133 -9.22 11.03 -4.48
CA ILE A 133 -9.74 11.70 -3.28
C ILE A 133 -8.66 11.84 -2.21
N LEU A 134 -7.88 10.78 -1.96
CA LEU A 134 -6.78 10.77 -1.01
C LEU A 134 -5.71 11.79 -1.41
N SER A 135 -5.31 11.81 -2.68
CA SER A 135 -4.26 12.71 -3.20
C SER A 135 -4.70 14.16 -3.13
N GLU A 136 -5.93 14.47 -3.53
CA GLU A 136 -6.48 15.82 -3.44
C GLU A 136 -6.60 16.30 -1.99
N SER A 137 -7.10 15.44 -1.10
CA SER A 137 -7.28 15.80 0.32
C SER A 137 -5.96 16.02 1.04
N LEU A 138 -4.98 15.14 0.84
CA LEU A 138 -3.69 15.21 1.54
C LEU A 138 -2.78 16.27 0.93
N LEU A 139 -2.69 16.33 -0.41
CA LEU A 139 -1.70 17.16 -1.09
C LEU A 139 -2.26 18.56 -1.42
N SER A 140 -3.47 18.67 -1.97
CA SER A 140 -4.02 19.99 -2.33
C SER A 140 -4.65 20.70 -1.14
N MET A 141 -5.49 19.99 -0.37
CA MET A 141 -6.27 20.60 0.70
C MET A 141 -5.55 20.61 2.06
N GLY A 142 -4.44 19.88 2.19
CA GLY A 142 -3.66 19.79 3.44
C GLY A 142 -4.46 19.18 4.61
N ARG A 143 -5.46 18.34 4.32
CA ARG A 143 -6.27 17.68 5.35
C ARG A 143 -5.43 16.66 6.11
N THR A 144 -5.76 16.46 7.38
CA THR A 144 -5.17 15.38 8.17
C THR A 144 -5.59 14.01 7.63
N THR A 145 -4.84 12.96 7.98
CA THR A 145 -5.17 11.57 7.59
C THR A 145 -6.59 11.18 8.01
N GLY A 146 -7.02 11.51 9.23
CA GLY A 146 -8.36 11.18 9.72
C GLY A 146 -9.48 11.92 8.95
N GLN A 147 -9.30 13.21 8.67
CA GLN A 147 -10.25 13.98 7.85
C GLN A 147 -10.35 13.42 6.43
N THR A 148 -9.22 13.02 5.86
CA THR A 148 -9.16 12.44 4.51
C THR A 148 -9.90 11.10 4.44
N VAL A 149 -9.70 10.20 5.41
CA VAL A 149 -10.41 8.90 5.45
C VAL A 149 -11.92 9.09 5.57
N ARG A 150 -12.37 10.12 6.32
CA ARG A 150 -13.79 10.44 6.41
C ARG A 150 -14.42 10.80 5.05
N CYS A 151 -13.68 11.48 4.18
CA CYS A 151 -14.14 11.81 2.83
C CYS A 151 -14.28 10.61 1.90
N LEU A 152 -13.69 9.45 2.24
CA LEU A 152 -13.91 8.21 1.51
C LEU A 152 -15.21 7.50 1.92
N GLN A 153 -15.87 7.97 2.97
CA GLN A 153 -17.12 7.41 3.50
C GLN A 153 -18.36 8.24 3.11
N GLU A 154 -18.15 9.41 2.50
CA GLU A 154 -19.18 10.33 2.01
C GLU A 154 -19.56 10.00 0.56
#